data_AF-A0A1C4A5P8-F1
#
_entry.id   AF-A0A1C4A5P8-F1
#
_cell.length_a   1.000
_cell.length_b   1.000
_cell.length_c   1.000
_cell.angle_alpha   90.00
_cell.angle_beta   90.00
_cell.angle_gamma   90.00
#
_symmetry.space_group_name_H-M   'P 1'
#
loop_
_entity.id
_entity.type
_entity.pdbx_description
1 polymer ?
#
loop_
_entity_poly.entity_id
_entity_poly.type
_entity_poly.pdbx_seq_one_letter_code
_entity_poly.pdbx_strand_id
1 'polypeptide(L)'
;MFYFSRQNVYKFIDISSGYCCHSHSDGKTANHREKALDIQFYKGTWTIGGLNKNNIAPLLYIRDNFFVTYLNAQNNWKEKNLFTTEPIGLDANDKPIIGYTYSWIHMDVRSFEKQYLLDKYFCTDAITLNKEKLITLINK
;
A
#
# COMPACT_ATOMS: atom_id res chain seq x y z
N MET A 1 3.16 10.72 4.83
CA MET A 1 2.93 11.18 3.44
C MET A 1 3.31 12.64 3.22
N PHE A 2 4.60 12.97 3.19
CA PHE A 2 5.03 14.36 2.94
C PHE A 2 4.84 14.76 1.47
N TYR A 3 5.44 14.02 0.53
CA TYR A 3 5.40 14.36 -0.89
C TYR A 3 4.01 14.35 -1.50
N PHE A 4 3.16 13.38 -1.11
CA PHE A 4 1.78 13.33 -1.56
C PHE A 4 0.96 14.55 -1.11
N SER A 5 1.26 15.13 0.06
CA SER A 5 0.56 16.31 0.57
C SER A 5 0.89 17.62 -0.18
N ARG A 6 1.90 17.60 -1.06
CA ARG A 6 2.34 18.79 -1.82
C ARG A 6 1.48 19.09 -3.05
N GLN A 7 0.47 18.28 -3.32
CA GLN A 7 -0.50 18.47 -4.40
C GLN A 7 -1.94 18.46 -3.85
N ASN A 8 -2.90 18.98 -4.62
CA ASN A 8 -4.30 19.14 -4.21
C ASN A 8 -5.31 18.33 -5.04
N VAL A 9 -4.84 17.53 -6.00
CA VAL A 9 -5.65 16.71 -6.90
C VAL A 9 -6.10 15.42 -6.22
N TYR A 10 -5.21 14.73 -5.52
CA TYR A 10 -5.47 13.46 -4.86
C TYR A 10 -5.43 13.60 -3.34
N LYS A 11 -6.29 12.89 -2.63
CA LYS A 11 -6.32 12.89 -1.15
C LYS A 11 -6.47 11.47 -0.64
N PHE A 12 -5.94 11.19 0.55
CA PHE A 12 -6.21 9.95 1.25
C PHE A 12 -7.61 9.97 1.84
N ILE A 13 -8.31 8.84 1.74
CA ILE A 13 -9.59 8.62 2.42
C ILE A 13 -9.33 7.85 3.69
N ASP A 14 -8.74 6.67 3.51
CA ASP A 14 -8.56 5.70 4.55
C ASP A 14 -7.30 4.89 4.27
N ILE A 15 -6.69 4.43 5.36
CA ILE A 15 -5.59 3.48 5.34
C ILE A 15 -5.99 2.36 6.27
N SER A 16 -6.19 1.19 5.71
CA SER A 16 -6.44 -0.02 6.48
C SER A 16 -5.20 -0.91 6.42
N SER A 17 -4.90 -1.54 7.54
CA SER A 17 -3.82 -2.52 7.63
C SER A 17 -4.41 -3.91 7.74
N GLY A 18 -3.78 -4.88 7.10
CA GLY A 18 -4.05 -6.29 7.37
C GLY A 18 -4.87 -7.00 6.30
N TYR A 19 -4.35 -7.06 5.07
CA TYR A 19 -4.78 -8.11 4.14
C TYR A 19 -4.50 -9.48 4.76
N CYS A 20 -5.50 -10.01 5.46
CA CYS A 20 -5.59 -11.39 5.86
C CYS A 20 -6.06 -12.14 4.62
N CYS A 21 -5.14 -12.71 3.83
CA CYS A 21 -5.54 -13.69 2.84
C CYS A 21 -6.27 -14.83 3.59
N HIS A 22 -7.60 -14.87 3.46
CA HIS A 22 -8.46 -15.87 4.09
C HIS A 22 -8.24 -17.28 3.49
N SER A 23 -7.48 -17.38 2.41
CA SER A 23 -7.25 -18.61 1.64
C SER A 23 -6.24 -19.60 2.25
N HIS A 24 -5.76 -19.37 3.48
CA HIS A 24 -4.87 -20.29 4.18
C HIS A 24 -5.56 -20.83 5.44
N SER A 25 -6.15 -22.02 5.31
CA SER A 25 -6.87 -22.75 6.38
C SER A 25 -5.97 -23.28 7.50
N ASP A 26 -4.65 -23.10 7.38
CA ASP A 26 -3.66 -23.74 8.24
C ASP A 26 -3.03 -22.80 9.27
N GLY A 27 -3.27 -21.48 9.21
CA GLY A 27 -2.81 -20.53 10.23
C GLY A 27 -1.28 -20.47 10.43
N LYS A 28 -0.50 -21.14 9.57
CA LYS A 28 0.94 -21.38 9.75
C LYS A 28 1.84 -20.40 9.02
N THR A 29 1.33 -19.68 8.02
CA THR A 29 2.08 -18.64 7.30
C THR A 29 1.55 -17.25 7.66
N ALA A 30 1.90 -16.79 8.87
CA ALA A 30 1.65 -15.43 9.36
C ALA A 30 2.45 -14.34 8.61
N ASN A 31 3.01 -14.63 7.43
CA ASN A 31 3.93 -13.75 6.71
C ASN A 31 3.25 -12.52 6.08
N HIS A 32 1.92 -12.45 6.09
CA HIS A 32 1.17 -11.35 5.48
C HIS A 32 0.34 -10.49 6.45
N ARG A 33 0.06 -11.01 7.65
CA ARG A 33 -0.70 -10.24 8.65
C ARG A 33 0.17 -9.08 9.11
N GLU A 34 -0.38 -7.88 9.16
CA GLU A 34 0.25 -6.65 9.67
C GLU A 34 1.42 -6.07 8.83
N LYS A 35 1.75 -6.69 7.70
CA LYS A 35 2.86 -6.26 6.82
C LYS A 35 2.39 -5.56 5.54
N ALA A 36 1.11 -5.25 5.46
CA ALA A 36 0.46 -4.69 4.30
C ALA A 36 -0.55 -3.61 4.65
N LEU A 37 -0.68 -2.65 3.74
CA LEU A 37 -1.60 -1.52 3.80
C LEU A 37 -2.44 -1.47 2.52
N ASP A 38 -3.74 -1.33 2.69
CA ASP A 38 -4.67 -0.96 1.63
C ASP A 38 -5.01 0.52 1.81
N ILE A 39 -4.75 1.30 0.76
CA ILE A 39 -4.83 2.76 0.80
C ILE A 39 -5.89 3.24 -0.19
N GLN A 40 -6.86 3.97 0.32
CA GLN A 40 -7.99 4.50 -0.43
C GLN A 40 -7.80 5.99 -0.76
N PHE A 41 -8.27 6.42 -1.94
CA PHE A 41 -8.02 7.77 -2.45
C PHE A 41 -9.25 8.50 -2.99
N TYR A 42 -9.24 9.83 -2.89
CA TYR A 42 -10.04 10.74 -3.69
C TYR A 42 -9.23 11.26 -4.89
N LYS A 43 -9.94 11.64 -5.96
CA LYS A 43 -9.48 12.56 -7.00
C LYS A 43 -10.45 13.75 -7.05
N GLY A 44 -10.01 14.92 -6.59
CA GLY A 44 -10.88 16.08 -6.41
C GLY A 44 -11.99 15.77 -5.39
N THR A 45 -13.24 15.79 -5.83
CA THR A 45 -14.44 15.44 -5.03
C THR A 45 -14.91 14.00 -5.22
N TRP A 46 -14.28 13.25 -6.13
CA TRP A 46 -14.70 11.89 -6.49
C TRP A 46 -13.87 10.84 -5.74
N THR A 47 -14.54 9.88 -5.10
CA THR A 47 -13.93 8.69 -4.50
C THR A 47 -13.43 7.72 -5.57
N ILE A 48 -12.13 7.50 -5.67
CA ILE A 48 -11.59 6.35 -6.39
C ILE A 48 -12.04 5.14 -5.57
N GLY A 49 -13.02 4.37 -6.05
CA GLY A 49 -13.75 3.41 -5.23
C GLY A 49 -14.64 2.50 -6.08
N GLY A 50 -14.96 1.32 -5.55
CA GLY A 50 -15.82 0.33 -6.22
C GLY A 50 -15.25 -0.19 -7.54
N LEU A 51 -15.99 -1.10 -8.18
CA LEU A 51 -15.62 -1.60 -9.52
C LEU A 51 -15.89 -0.51 -10.56
N ASN A 52 -14.86 0.22 -10.95
CA ASN A 52 -14.97 1.31 -11.91
C ASN A 52 -13.66 1.50 -12.69
N LYS A 53 -13.69 1.34 -14.02
CA LYS A 53 -12.52 1.51 -14.89
C LYS A 53 -11.87 2.89 -14.80
N ASN A 54 -12.64 3.93 -14.45
CA ASN A 54 -12.11 5.29 -14.34
C ASN A 54 -11.09 5.40 -13.19
N ASN A 55 -11.11 4.48 -12.22
CA ASN A 55 -10.15 4.43 -11.12
C ASN A 55 -8.73 4.10 -11.59
N ILE A 56 -8.57 3.35 -12.69
CA ILE A 56 -7.30 2.73 -13.07
C ILE A 56 -6.23 3.76 -13.40
N ALA A 57 -6.51 4.72 -14.28
CA ALA A 57 -5.52 5.76 -14.63
C ALA A 57 -5.09 6.62 -13.42
N PRO A 58 -6.01 7.12 -12.56
CA PRO A 58 -5.66 7.72 -11.28
C PRO A 58 -4.76 6.88 -10.37
N LEU A 59 -5.08 5.59 -10.18
CA LEU A 59 -4.31 4.71 -9.31
C LEU A 59 -2.90 4.46 -9.86
N LEU A 60 -2.77 4.23 -11.18
CA LEU A 60 -1.47 4.11 -11.84
C LEU A 60 -0.65 5.40 -11.69
N TYR A 61 -1.28 6.57 -11.90
CA TYR A 61 -0.62 7.85 -11.71
C TYR A 61 -0.10 8.01 -10.28
N ILE A 62 -0.94 7.71 -9.28
CA ILE A 62 -0.55 7.80 -7.86
C ILE A 62 0.61 6.85 -7.56
N ARG A 63 0.52 5.59 -7.99
CA ARG A 63 1.57 4.59 -7.78
C ARG A 63 2.90 5.09 -8.35
N ASP A 64 2.92 5.49 -9.61
CA ASP A 64 4.17 5.80 -10.33
C ASP A 64 4.79 7.11 -9.82
N ASN A 65 3.98 8.15 -9.61
CA ASN A 65 4.47 9.48 -9.23
C ASN A 65 4.73 9.64 -7.73
N PHE A 66 4.23 8.73 -6.89
CA PHE A 66 4.44 8.81 -5.44
C PHE A 66 5.13 7.58 -4.84
N PHE A 67 4.57 6.39 -5.05
CA PHE A 67 5.10 5.17 -4.43
C PHE A 67 6.40 4.74 -5.10
N VAL A 68 6.42 4.65 -6.43
CA VAL A 68 7.65 4.31 -7.17
C VAL A 68 8.68 5.43 -7.00
N THR A 69 8.28 6.68 -7.25
CA THR A 69 9.21 7.83 -7.24
C THR A 69 9.86 8.09 -5.88
N TYR A 70 9.11 8.04 -4.77
CA TYR A 70 9.64 8.44 -3.45
C TYR A 70 9.92 7.27 -2.50
N LEU A 71 9.36 6.08 -2.74
CA LEU A 71 9.60 4.89 -1.91
C LEU A 71 10.41 3.81 -2.65
N ASN A 72 10.78 4.04 -3.91
CA ASN A 72 11.39 3.02 -4.78
C ASN A 72 10.54 1.74 -4.81
N ALA A 73 9.21 1.90 -4.80
CA ALA A 73 8.32 0.76 -4.80
C ALA A 73 8.37 0.01 -6.13
N GLN A 74 8.24 -1.31 -6.08
CA GLN A 74 8.16 -2.17 -7.27
C GLN A 74 6.73 -2.66 -7.51
N ASN A 75 6.45 -3.04 -8.76
CA ASN A 75 5.24 -3.76 -9.12
C ASN A 75 5.51 -5.26 -9.06
N ASN A 76 4.68 -6.00 -8.31
CA ASN A 76 4.91 -7.40 -7.94
C ASN A 76 6.17 -7.64 -7.10
N TRP A 77 6.20 -8.77 -6.40
CA TRP A 77 7.27 -9.14 -5.46
C TRP A 77 8.51 -9.70 -6.16
N LYS A 78 9.07 -8.96 -7.12
CA LYS A 78 10.20 -9.43 -7.92
C LYS A 78 11.51 -9.41 -7.12
N GLU A 79 11.80 -8.27 -6.51
CA GLU A 79 13.03 -8.05 -5.73
C GLU A 79 12.74 -8.15 -4.22
N LYS A 80 13.79 -8.41 -3.43
CA LYS A 80 13.71 -8.39 -1.96
C LYS A 80 13.95 -6.98 -1.43
N ASN A 81 13.49 -6.73 -0.20
CA ASN A 81 13.74 -5.48 0.54
C ASN A 81 13.24 -4.21 -0.19
N LEU A 82 12.18 -4.33 -0.98
CA LEU A 82 11.50 -3.20 -1.62
C LEU A 82 10.02 -3.20 -1.27
N PHE A 83 9.48 -2.01 -0.99
CA PHE A 83 8.03 -1.83 -0.92
C PHE A 83 7.41 -2.33 -2.22
N THR A 84 6.36 -3.12 -2.11
CA THR A 84 5.75 -3.74 -3.28
C THR A 84 4.30 -3.33 -3.35
N THR A 85 3.86 -2.85 -4.51
CA THR A 85 2.43 -2.65 -4.79
C THR A 85 1.88 -3.79 -5.62
N GLU A 86 0.64 -4.19 -5.36
CA GLU A 86 -0.06 -5.11 -6.26
C GLU A 86 -0.29 -4.47 -7.64
N PRO A 87 -0.40 -5.29 -8.69
CA PRO A 87 -0.86 -4.84 -9.99
C PRO A 87 -2.21 -4.11 -9.88
N ILE A 88 -2.41 -3.13 -10.76
CA ILE A 88 -3.63 -2.32 -10.83
C ILE A 88 -4.27 -2.54 -12.19
N GLY A 89 -5.54 -2.93 -12.24
CA GLY A 89 -6.22 -3.14 -13.51
C GLY A 89 -7.55 -3.88 -13.42
N LEU A 90 -8.25 -3.84 -14.55
CA LEU A 90 -9.44 -4.64 -14.86
C LEU A 90 -9.19 -5.37 -16.17
N ASP A 91 -9.95 -6.44 -16.42
CA ASP A 91 -9.89 -7.15 -17.70
C ASP A 91 -10.52 -6.33 -18.84
N ALA A 92 -10.48 -6.86 -20.06
CA ALA A 92 -11.03 -6.19 -21.25
C ALA A 92 -12.55 -5.93 -21.18
N ASN A 93 -13.27 -6.55 -20.24
CA ASN A 93 -14.70 -6.39 -20.01
C ASN A 93 -15.01 -5.60 -18.74
N ASP A 94 -14.05 -4.80 -18.24
CA ASP A 94 -14.15 -4.01 -17.01
C ASP A 94 -14.42 -4.87 -15.74
N LYS A 95 -13.97 -6.14 -15.71
CA LYS A 95 -14.12 -7.05 -14.55
C LYS A 95 -12.82 -7.18 -13.72
N PRO A 96 -12.92 -7.53 -12.42
CA PRO A 96 -11.75 -7.75 -11.57
C PRO A 96 -10.84 -8.85 -12.12
N ILE A 97 -9.53 -8.59 -12.11
CA ILE A 97 -8.50 -9.60 -12.37
C ILE A 97 -8.04 -10.15 -11.02
N ILE A 98 -7.88 -11.48 -10.92
CA ILE A 98 -7.37 -12.12 -9.70
C ILE A 98 -5.96 -11.59 -9.38
N GLY A 99 -5.76 -11.12 -8.15
CA GLY A 99 -4.48 -10.55 -7.69
C GLY A 99 -4.21 -9.13 -8.17
N TYR A 100 -5.22 -8.43 -8.70
CA TYR A 100 -5.12 -7.02 -9.07
C TYR A 100 -6.05 -6.19 -8.19
N THR A 101 -5.57 -5.00 -7.86
CA THR A 101 -6.38 -3.94 -7.26
C THR A 101 -7.00 -3.09 -8.36
N TYR A 102 -8.14 -2.45 -8.05
CA TYR A 102 -8.85 -1.60 -9.02
C TYR A 102 -9.55 -0.40 -8.38
N SER A 103 -9.52 -0.30 -7.05
CA SER A 103 -10.13 0.81 -6.33
C SER A 103 -9.32 1.28 -5.11
N TRP A 104 -8.18 0.66 -4.83
CA TRP A 104 -7.22 1.04 -3.79
C TRP A 104 -5.80 0.74 -4.29
N ILE A 105 -4.79 1.17 -3.54
CA ILE A 105 -3.42 0.66 -3.71
C ILE A 105 -3.12 -0.25 -2.53
N HIS A 106 -2.84 -1.53 -2.82
CA HIS A 106 -2.24 -2.45 -1.87
C HIS A 106 -0.72 -2.25 -1.87
N MET A 107 -0.12 -2.12 -0.70
CA MET A 107 1.33 -2.05 -0.52
C MET A 107 1.77 -2.97 0.62
N ASP A 108 2.81 -3.77 0.42
CA ASP A 108 3.36 -4.60 1.49
C ASP A 108 4.89 -4.72 1.48
N VAL A 109 5.40 -5.27 2.58
CA VAL A 109 6.83 -5.50 2.83
C VAL A 109 7.15 -7.00 2.97
N ARG A 110 6.33 -7.90 2.42
CA ARG A 110 6.47 -9.36 2.67
C ARG A 110 7.78 -9.95 2.13
N SER A 111 8.39 -9.31 1.12
CA SER A 111 9.65 -9.74 0.50
C SER A 111 10.89 -9.21 1.22
N PHE A 112 10.72 -8.47 2.33
CA PHE A 112 11.84 -8.02 3.14
C PHE A 112 12.45 -9.19 3.93
N GLU A 113 13.76 -9.11 4.15
CA GLU A 113 14.47 -10.02 5.02
C GLU A 113 13.99 -9.91 6.47
N LYS A 114 14.05 -11.01 7.22
CA LYS A 114 13.53 -11.10 8.60
C LYS A 114 14.05 -10.00 9.52
N GLN A 115 15.30 -9.57 9.32
CA GLN A 115 15.93 -8.51 10.11
C GLN A 115 15.23 -7.16 9.99
N TYR A 116 14.46 -6.92 8.93
CA TYR A 116 13.65 -5.71 8.70
C TYR A 116 12.16 -5.91 9.04
N LEU A 117 11.77 -7.12 9.43
CA LEU A 117 10.40 -7.50 9.76
C LEU A 117 10.22 -7.81 11.25
N LEU A 118 11.09 -7.26 12.10
CA LEU A 118 10.99 -7.38 13.54
C LEU A 118 9.86 -6.50 14.08
N ASP A 119 9.09 -7.01 15.05
CA ASP A 119 7.92 -6.32 15.64
C ASP A 119 8.24 -4.89 16.13
N LYS A 120 9.47 -4.64 16.56
CA LYS A 120 9.94 -3.30 16.98
C LYS A 120 9.86 -2.22 15.90
N TYR A 121 9.72 -2.60 14.63
CA TYR A 121 9.55 -1.66 13.50
C TYR A 121 8.09 -1.42 13.13
N PHE A 122 7.16 -2.16 13.71
CA PHE A 122 5.73 -2.02 13.46
C PHE A 122 5.08 -1.29 14.65
N CYS A 123 4.16 -0.38 14.33
CA CYS A 123 3.32 0.26 15.34
C CYS A 123 2.02 -0.53 15.46
N THR A 124 1.62 -0.86 16.68
CA THR A 124 0.36 -1.58 16.96
C THR A 124 -0.82 -0.64 17.19
N ASP A 125 -0.56 0.64 17.39
CA ASP A 125 -1.58 1.64 17.67
C ASP A 125 -1.17 3.04 17.21
N ALA A 126 -2.15 3.92 17.00
CA ALA A 126 -1.92 5.28 16.54
C ALA A 126 -1.19 6.16 17.58
N ILE A 127 -1.23 5.78 18.87
CA ILE A 127 -0.60 6.55 19.95
C ILE A 127 0.92 6.34 19.92
N THR A 128 1.38 5.11 19.64
CA THR A 128 2.80 4.78 19.50
C THR A 128 3.40 5.30 18.21
N LEU A 129 2.63 5.36 17.11
CA LEU A 129 3.07 5.90 15.81
C LEU A 129 3.52 7.37 15.88
N ASN A 130 2.89 8.19 16.74
CA ASN A 130 3.13 9.64 16.80
C ASN A 130 4.27 10.07 17.75
N LYS A 131 4.95 9.14 18.43
CA LYS A 131 5.87 9.50 19.54
C LYS A 131 7.28 9.89 19.13
N GLU A 132 7.79 9.46 17.98
CA GLU A 132 9.09 9.91 17.48
C GLU A 132 8.95 10.48 16.06
N LYS A 133 9.45 11.71 15.85
CA LYS A 133 9.56 12.27 14.50
C LYS A 133 10.58 11.41 13.73
N LEU A 134 10.26 11.06 12.49
CA LEU A 134 11.14 10.31 11.58
C LEU A 134 12.56 10.90 11.48
N ILE A 135 12.70 12.23 11.62
CA ILE A 135 13.98 12.92 11.64
C ILE A 135 14.86 12.59 12.86
N THR A 136 14.25 12.18 13.98
CA THR A 136 14.97 11.77 15.18
C THR A 136 15.50 10.34 15.04
N LEU A 137 14.84 9.50 14.23
CA LEU A 137 15.25 8.12 13.96
C LEU A 137 16.38 8.01 12.93
N ILE A 138 16.47 8.94 11.97
CA ILE A 138 17.51 8.95 10.93
C ILE A 138 18.90 9.33 11.49
N ASN A 139 18.94 9.99 12.65
CA ASN A 139 20.17 10.47 13.28
C ASN A 139 20.65 9.60 14.46
N LYS A 140 20.06 8.41 14.66
CA LYS A 140 20.56 7.39 15.59
C LYS A 140 21.42 6.39 14.83
#